data_AF-A0AAD7MG89-F1
#
_entry.id   AF-A0AAD7MG89-F1
#
_cell.length_a   1.000
_cell.length_b   1.000
_cell.length_c   1.000
_cell.angle_alpha   90.00
_cell.angle_beta   90.00
_cell.angle_gamma   90.00
#
_symmetry.space_group_name_H-M   'P 1'
#
loop_
_entity.id
_entity.type
_entity.pdbx_description
1 polymer ?
#
loop_
_entity_poly.entity_id
_entity_poly.type
_entity_poly.pdbx_seq_one_letter_code
_entity_poly.pdbx_strand_id
1 'polypeptide(L)'
;GQTAHYLYGIPVDEYNPFLKSFVGPRSDSAKLLRAAKCHVIDEIGALHFKAFDCTDRLMQELTGDSKTVWGGRMLITIGDFRQVL
;
A
#
# COMPACT_ATOMS: atom_id res chain seq x y z
N GLY A 1 11.62 -7.05 6.60
CA GLY A 1 10.72 -6.40 5.63
C GLY A 1 9.90 -7.46 4.93
N GLN A 2 8.73 -7.10 4.41
CA GLN A 2 7.91 -7.91 3.50
C GLN A 2 7.69 -7.10 2.22
N THR A 3 7.42 -7.76 1.10
CA THR A 3 7.08 -7.05 -0.13
C THR A 3 5.75 -6.31 0.04
N ALA A 4 5.60 -5.16 -0.63
CA ALA A 4 4.35 -4.39 -0.60
C ALA A 4 3.15 -5.24 -1.08
N HIS A 5 3.38 -6.10 -2.08
CA HIS A 5 2.36 -7.02 -2.60
C HIS A 5 1.79 -7.94 -1.52
N TYR A 6 2.66 -8.52 -0.68
CA TYR A 6 2.22 -9.39 0.40
C TYR A 6 1.58 -8.60 1.55
N LEU A 7 2.24 -7.55 2.02
CA LEU A 7 1.81 -6.78 3.19
C LEU A 7 0.44 -6.12 2.98
N TYR A 8 0.22 -5.56 1.80
CA TYR A 8 -1.03 -4.87 1.44
C TYR A 8 -1.96 -5.71 0.58
N GLY A 9 -1.64 -6.99 0.30
CA GLY A 9 -2.47 -7.89 -0.50
C GLY A 9 -2.76 -7.36 -1.91
N ILE A 10 -1.75 -6.79 -2.57
CA ILE A 10 -1.87 -6.22 -3.92
C ILE A 10 -1.93 -7.36 -4.93
N PRO A 11 -2.97 -7.44 -5.79
CA PRO A 11 -3.02 -8.43 -6.85
C PRO A 11 -1.91 -8.21 -7.87
N VAL A 12 -1.35 -9.30 -8.42
CA VAL A 12 -0.46 -9.25 -9.57
C VAL A 12 -1.31 -9.40 -10.83
N ASP A 13 -1.72 -8.28 -11.40
CA ASP A 13 -2.50 -8.23 -12.64
C ASP A 13 -2.10 -7.01 -13.46
N GLU A 14 -1.40 -7.25 -14.56
CA GLU A 14 -0.86 -6.22 -15.44
C GLU A 14 -1.95 -5.50 -16.26
N TYR A 15 -3.06 -6.19 -16.52
CA TYR A 15 -4.13 -5.69 -17.38
C TYR A 15 -5.21 -4.94 -16.60
N ASN A 16 -5.30 -5.14 -15.29
CA ASN A 16 -6.29 -4.46 -14.47
C ASN A 16 -5.93 -2.97 -14.26
N PRO A 17 -6.78 -2.03 -14.72
CA PRO A 17 -6.58 -0.61 -14.46
C PRO A 17 -6.92 -0.19 -13.02
N PHE A 18 -7.73 -0.98 -12.32
CA PHE A 18 -8.23 -0.71 -10.97
C PHE A 18 -7.92 -1.87 -10.03
N LEU A 19 -6.67 -2.00 -9.63
CA LEU A 19 -6.26 -2.98 -8.62
C LEU A 19 -7.05 -2.75 -7.31
N LYS A 20 -7.48 -3.85 -6.69
CA LYS A 20 -8.16 -3.86 -5.40
C LYS A 20 -7.45 -4.85 -4.48
N SER A 21 -7.09 -4.39 -3.28
CA SER A 21 -6.44 -5.24 -2.30
C SER A 21 -7.33 -6.41 -1.87
N PHE A 22 -6.72 -7.57 -1.63
CA PHE A 22 -7.37 -8.73 -1.03
C PHE A 22 -7.46 -8.65 0.51
N VAL A 23 -6.88 -7.63 1.14
CA VAL A 23 -6.94 -7.43 2.59
C VAL A 23 -8.36 -7.06 3.00
N GLY A 24 -9.08 -8.02 3.58
CA GLY A 24 -10.41 -7.76 4.12
C GLY A 24 -10.34 -6.89 5.38
N PRO A 25 -11.33 -6.00 5.63
CA PRO A 25 -11.30 -5.01 6.71
C PRO A 25 -11.33 -5.61 8.12
N ARG A 26 -11.63 -6.92 8.26
CA ARG A 26 -11.64 -7.67 9.53
C ARG A 26 -10.50 -8.69 9.64
N SER A 27 -9.62 -8.77 8.64
CA SER A 27 -8.47 -9.68 8.64
C SER A 27 -7.42 -9.28 9.67
N ASP A 28 -6.54 -10.21 10.03
CA ASP A 28 -5.41 -9.92 10.91
C ASP A 28 -4.40 -8.95 10.26
N SER A 29 -4.23 -9.03 8.93
CA SER A 29 -3.47 -8.03 8.17
C SER A 29 -4.06 -6.63 8.33
N ALA A 30 -5.39 -6.48 8.25
CA ALA A 30 -6.04 -5.19 8.49
C ALA A 30 -5.84 -4.68 9.93
N LYS A 31 -5.86 -5.57 10.93
CA LYS A 31 -5.55 -5.19 12.33
C LYS A 31 -4.11 -4.68 12.45
N LEU A 32 -3.16 -5.39 11.84
CA LEU A 32 -1.75 -4.99 11.82
C LEU A 32 -1.56 -3.63 11.15
N LEU A 33 -2.14 -3.42 9.97
CA LEU A 33 -2.04 -2.17 9.22
C LEU A 33 -2.66 -0.98 9.99
N ARG A 34 -3.79 -1.18 10.67
CA ARG A 34 -4.39 -0.13 11.53
C ARG A 34 -3.57 0.17 12.77
N ALA A 35 -2.90 -0.83 13.34
CA ALA A 35 -2.05 -0.66 14.52
C ALA A 35 -0.75 0.08 14.18
N ALA A 36 -0.25 -0.06 12.96
CA ALA A 36 0.94 0.65 12.48
C ALA A 36 0.71 2.16 12.44
N LYS A 37 1.61 2.92 13.07
CA LYS A 37 1.60 4.40 13.04
C LYS A 37 2.44 4.97 11.90
N CYS A 38 3.41 4.20 11.44
CA CYS A 38 4.35 4.55 10.40
C CYS A 38 4.50 3.37 9.43
N HIS A 39 4.45 3.67 8.15
CA HIS A 39 4.64 2.72 7.06
C HIS A 39 5.90 3.13 6.30
N VAL A 40 6.78 2.17 6.04
CA VAL A 40 8.00 2.39 5.27
C VAL A 40 7.93 1.56 4.00
N ILE A 41 8.07 2.21 2.85
CA ILE A 41 8.24 1.55 1.56
C ILE A 41 9.67 1.84 1.10
N ASP A 42 10.49 0.80 1.17
CA ASP A 42 11.81 0.79 0.56
C ASP A 42 11.68 0.48 -0.93
N GLU A 43 12.61 0.98 -1.73
CA GLU A 43 12.64 0.88 -3.19
C GLU A 43 11.33 1.29 -3.89
N ILE A 44 10.81 2.48 -3.57
CA ILE A 44 9.55 3.00 -4.14
C ILE A 44 9.55 3.04 -5.67
N GLY A 45 10.72 3.18 -6.31
CA GLY A 45 10.86 3.16 -7.77
C GLY A 45 10.45 1.82 -8.39
N ALA A 46 10.53 0.71 -7.64
CA ALA A 46 10.10 -0.62 -8.07
C ALA A 46 8.58 -0.83 -7.98
N LEU A 47 7.85 0.04 -7.26
CA LEU A 47 6.42 -0.10 -7.05
C LEU A 47 5.65 0.69 -8.10
N HIS A 48 4.94 -0.02 -8.97
CA HIS A 48 4.12 0.60 -10.00
C HIS A 48 3.03 1.50 -9.40
N PHE A 49 2.72 2.63 -10.04
CA PHE A 49 1.77 3.63 -9.50
C PHE A 49 0.40 3.04 -9.15
N LYS A 50 -0.10 2.08 -9.94
CA LYS A 50 -1.37 1.38 -9.68
C LYS A 50 -1.34 0.59 -8.37
N ALA A 51 -0.20 -0.02 -8.06
CA ALA A 51 -0.01 -0.76 -6.82
C ALA A 51 0.03 0.21 -5.65
N PHE A 52 0.74 1.34 -5.79
CA PHE A 52 0.74 2.41 -4.79
C PHE A 52 -0.66 2.99 -4.53
N ASP A 53 -1.42 3.32 -5.57
CA ASP A 53 -2.80 3.80 -5.45
C ASP A 53 -3.72 2.76 -4.80
N CYS A 54 -3.57 1.48 -5.15
CA CYS A 54 -4.31 0.38 -4.52
C CYS A 54 -4.06 0.33 -3.00
N THR A 55 -2.80 0.47 -2.58
CA THR A 55 -2.44 0.50 -1.17
C THR A 55 -2.93 1.74 -0.44
N ASP A 56 -2.91 2.90 -1.09
CA ASP A 56 -3.43 4.14 -0.52
C ASP A 56 -4.93 4.04 -0.26
N ARG A 57 -5.70 3.58 -1.26
CA ARG A 57 -7.15 3.34 -1.11
C ARG A 57 -7.47 2.32 -0.03
N LEU A 58 -6.70 1.24 0.09
CA LEU A 58 -6.84 0.30 1.20
C LEU A 58 -6.66 1.00 2.55
N MET A 59 -5.62 1.81 2.71
CA MET A 59 -5.36 2.49 3.98
C MET A 59 -6.45 3.49 4.33
N GLN A 60 -6.93 4.26 3.35
CA GLN A 60 -8.09 5.15 3.52
C GLN A 60 -9.35 4.38 3.96
N GLU A 61 -9.62 3.21 3.36
CA GLU A 61 -10.73 2.33 3.77
C GLU A 61 -10.54 1.80 5.20
N LEU A 62 -9.31 1.38 5.55
CA LEU A 62 -9.02 0.82 6.86
C LEU A 62 -9.07 1.86 7.98
N THR A 63 -8.67 3.10 7.73
CA THR A 63 -8.68 4.18 8.74
C THR A 63 -9.99 4.97 8.75
N GLY A 64 -10.77 4.92 7.67
CA GLY A 64 -11.97 5.72 7.49
C GLY A 64 -11.68 7.18 7.12
N ASP A 65 -10.46 7.50 6.71
CA ASP A 65 -10.06 8.83 6.24
C ASP A 65 -9.70 8.79 4.76
N SER A 66 -10.61 9.24 3.90
CA SER A 66 -10.43 9.29 2.44
C SER A 66 -9.89 10.61 1.91
N LYS A 67 -9.63 11.58 2.78
CA LYS A 67 -9.17 12.93 2.38
C LYS A 67 -7.67 13.09 2.52
N THR A 68 -7.02 12.26 3.32
CA THR A 68 -5.59 12.31 3.59
C THR A 68 -4.86 11.15 2.95
N VAL A 69 -3.64 11.42 2.51
CA VAL A 69 -2.74 10.39 1.98
C VAL A 69 -2.51 9.33 3.06
N TRP A 70 -2.50 8.08 2.64
CA TRP A 70 -2.31 6.88 3.44
C TRP A 70 -3.31 6.76 4.60
N GLY A 71 -4.50 7.35 4.45
CA GLY A 71 -5.51 7.37 5.51
C GLY A 71 -5.03 8.09 6.77
N GLY A 72 -4.16 9.09 6.62
CA GLY A 72 -3.64 9.94 7.69
C GLY A 72 -2.46 9.34 8.45
N ARG A 73 -1.96 8.18 8.01
CA ARG A 73 -0.79 7.52 8.61
C ARG A 73 0.50 8.09 8.05
N MET A 74 1.54 8.08 8.88
CA MET A 74 2.86 8.47 8.42
C MET A 74 3.36 7.46 7.39
N LEU A 75 3.75 7.97 6.23
CA LEU A 75 4.36 7.20 5.15
C LEU A 75 5.76 7.73 4.89
N ILE A 76 6.75 6.83 4.88
CA ILE A 76 8.14 7.11 4.52
C ILE A 76 8.45 6.28 3.29
N THR A 77 8.83 6.93 2.19
CA THR A 77 9.27 6.27 0.96
C THR A 77 10.76 6.53 0.73
N ILE A 78 11.47 5.49 0.31
CA ILE A 78 12.90 5.53 -0.01
C ILE A 78 13.09 4.84 -1.36
N GLY A 79 14.01 5.32 -2.20
CA GLY A 79 14.36 4.66 -3.46
C GLY A 79 14.96 5.63 -4.48
N ASP A 80 15.60 5.06 -5.52
CA ASP A 80 16.09 5.80 -6.68
C ASP A 80 15.21 5.50 -7.89
N PHE A 81 14.51 6.51 -8.42
CA PHE A 81 13.69 6.36 -9.63
C PHE A 81 14.50 6.10 -10.91
N ARG A 82 15.83 6.27 -10.86
CA ARG A 82 16.74 5.93 -11.97
C ARG A 82 17.16 4.46 -11.94
N GLN A 83 16.83 3.74 -10.87
CA GLN A 83 17.04 2.30 -10.80
C GLN A 83 15.99 1.63 -11.69
N VAL A 84 16.45 1.12 -12.83
CA VAL A 84 15.62 0.33 -13.74
C VAL A 84 15.63 -1.11 -13.25
N LEU A 85 14.46 -1.68 -13.03
CA LEU A 85 14.25 -3.08 -12.68
C LEU A 85 13.74 -3.86 -13.90
#